data_AF-A0A4Y2DFA8-F1
#
_entry.id   AF-A0A4Y2DFA8-F1
#
_cell.length_a   1.000
_cell.length_b   1.000
_cell.length_c   1.000
_cell.angle_alpha   90.00
_cell.angle_beta   90.00
_cell.angle_gamma   90.00
#
_symmetry.space_group_name_H-M   'P 1'
#
loop_
_entity.id
_entity.type
_entity.pdbx_description
1 polymer ?
#
loop_
_entity_poly.entity_id
_entity_poly.type
_entity_poly.pdbx_seq_one_letter_code
_entity_poly.pdbx_strand_id
1 'polypeptide(L)'
;MTPGTLILGHFALLLLCFVERLSGFGYYSHSESHQGDGANKLLLILVDGCRWDYPDQDSAGLPGFRKLAENGVRAPYVTPIFPSNSYPNWYTIMTGK
;
A
#
# COMPACT_ATOMS: atom_id res chain seq x y z
N MET A 1 -37.90 12.61 -42.98
CA MET A 1 -36.70 12.22 -42.22
C MET A 1 -35.50 12.94 -42.82
N THR A 2 -35.03 14.00 -42.18
CA THR A 2 -33.96 14.86 -42.69
C THR A 2 -32.59 14.30 -42.28
N PRO A 3 -31.57 14.37 -43.16
CA PRO A 3 -30.24 13.79 -42.90
C PRO A 3 -29.48 14.43 -41.72
N GLY A 4 -29.96 15.57 -41.19
CA GLY A 4 -29.32 16.29 -40.08
C GLY A 4 -29.45 15.62 -38.71
N THR A 5 -30.50 14.82 -38.46
CA THR A 5 -30.73 14.20 -37.14
C THR A 5 -29.77 13.02 -36.87
N LEU A 6 -29.31 12.34 -37.92
CA LEU A 6 -28.37 11.23 -37.82
C LEU A 6 -26.95 11.67 -37.47
N ILE A 7 -26.52 12.84 -37.94
CA ILE A 7 -25.16 13.36 -37.69
C ILE A 7 -25.04 13.87 -36.25
N LEU A 8 -26.09 14.53 -35.74
CA LEU A 8 -26.13 15.00 -34.35
C LEU A 8 -26.16 13.83 -33.35
N GLY A 9 -26.87 12.75 -33.67
CA GLY A 9 -26.93 11.55 -32.84
C GLY A 9 -25.58 10.83 -32.71
N HIS A 10 -24.81 10.73 -33.80
CA HIS A 10 -23.47 10.11 -33.76
C HIS A 10 -22.47 10.95 -32.96
N PHE A 11 -22.52 12.29 -33.06
CA PHE A 11 -21.68 13.16 -32.25
C PHE A 11 -22.04 13.09 -30.75
N ALA A 12 -23.33 13.00 -30.41
CA ALA A 12 -23.77 12.83 -29.02
C ALA A 12 -23.32 11.49 -28.42
N LEU A 13 -23.35 10.41 -29.21
CA LEU A 13 -22.92 9.08 -28.76
C LEU A 13 -21.39 9.00 -28.55
N LEU A 14 -20.62 9.65 -29.42
CA LEU A 14 -19.16 9.75 -29.27
C LEU A 14 -18.77 10.60 -28.05
N LEU A 15 -19.50 11.67 -27.76
CA LEU A 15 -19.26 12.51 -26.57
C LEU A 15 -19.57 11.76 -25.28
N LEU A 16 -20.64 10.96 -25.22
CA LEU A 16 -20.98 10.11 -24.09
C LEU A 16 -19.91 9.03 -23.84
N CYS A 17 -19.46 8.35 -24.89
CA CYS A 17 -18.36 7.39 -24.81
C CYS A 17 -17.04 8.03 -24.32
N PHE A 18 -16.80 9.30 -24.67
CA PHE A 18 -15.60 10.02 -24.24
C PHE A 18 -15.66 10.45 -22.77
N VAL A 19 -16.85 10.83 -22.28
CA VAL A 19 -17.07 11.20 -20.86
C VAL A 19 -16.99 9.98 -19.94
N GLU A 20 -17.51 8.80 -20.34
CA GLU A 20 -17.39 7.59 -19.53
C GLU A 20 -15.97 7.01 -19.49
N ARG A 21 -15.14 7.31 -20.51
CA ARG A 21 -13.72 6.91 -20.52
C ARG A 21 -12.86 7.75 -19.55
N LEU A 22 -13.31 8.95 -19.17
CA LEU A 22 -12.58 9.84 -18.25
C LEU A 22 -12.86 9.55 -16.77
N SER A 23 -13.98 8.89 -16.44
CA SER A 23 -14.32 8.47 -15.07
C SER A 23 -13.91 7.03 -14.72
N GLY A 24 -13.34 6.30 -15.69
CA GLY A 24 -13.15 4.85 -15.61
C GLY A 24 -11.71 4.33 -15.64
N PHE A 25 -10.75 5.04 -15.04
CA PHE A 25 -9.46 4.45 -14.63
C PHE A 25 -9.43 4.26 -13.10
N GLY A 26 -10.53 3.74 -12.56
CA GLY A 26 -10.50 3.14 -11.23
C GLY A 26 -9.69 1.85 -11.32
N TYR A 27 -8.50 1.83 -10.72
CA TYR A 27 -7.78 0.59 -10.46
C TYR A 27 -8.67 -0.30 -9.58
N TYR A 28 -9.41 -1.23 -10.21
CA TYR A 28 -10.09 -2.31 -9.50
C TYR A 28 -9.01 -3.22 -8.91
N SER A 29 -8.57 -2.91 -7.70
CA SER A 29 -7.84 -3.87 -6.87
C SER A 29 -8.84 -4.94 -6.45
N HIS A 30 -8.83 -6.04 -7.17
CA HIS A 30 -9.56 -7.24 -6.80
C HIS A 30 -8.90 -7.82 -5.55
N SER A 31 -9.42 -7.46 -4.37
CA SER A 31 -9.07 -8.16 -3.14
C SER A 31 -9.92 -9.41 -3.05
N GLU A 32 -9.37 -10.55 -3.45
CA GLU A 32 -9.94 -11.84 -3.06
C GLU A 32 -9.82 -11.95 -1.54
N SER A 33 -10.90 -11.60 -0.86
CA SER A 33 -11.09 -11.97 0.53
C SER A 33 -11.37 -13.47 0.55
N HIS A 34 -10.31 -14.28 0.55
CA HIS A 34 -10.40 -15.64 1.08
C HIS A 34 -11.00 -15.52 2.47
N GLN A 35 -12.27 -15.92 2.59
CA GLN A 35 -13.00 -16.16 3.83
C GLN A 35 -12.40 -17.40 4.49
N GLY A 36 -11.15 -17.26 4.91
CA GLY A 36 -10.43 -18.22 5.72
C GLY A 36 -10.80 -17.96 7.17
N ASP A 37 -11.55 -18.90 7.74
CA ASP A 37 -11.67 -19.25 9.15
C ASP A 37 -10.79 -18.44 10.12
N GLY A 38 -11.40 -17.56 10.93
CA GLY A 38 -10.93 -17.05 12.24
C GLY A 38 -9.49 -16.53 12.43
N ALA A 39 -8.63 -16.58 11.43
CA ALA A 39 -7.19 -16.42 11.60
C ALA A 39 -6.78 -14.97 11.38
N ASN A 40 -6.19 -14.37 12.41
CA ASN A 40 -5.56 -13.07 12.30
C ASN A 40 -4.39 -13.15 11.31
N LYS A 41 -4.52 -12.45 10.18
CA LYS A 41 -3.45 -12.38 9.16
C LYS A 41 -2.25 -11.62 9.73
N LEU A 42 -1.05 -12.16 9.53
CA LEU A 42 0.20 -11.53 9.93
C LEU A 42 0.91 -10.97 8.69
N LEU A 43 1.19 -9.66 8.70
CA LEU A 43 2.04 -8.99 7.73
C LEU A 43 3.33 -8.56 8.44
N LEU A 44 4.48 -9.08 8.00
CA LEU A 44 5.79 -8.67 8.48
C LEU A 44 6.47 -7.78 7.44
N ILE A 45 6.78 -6.54 7.82
CA ILE A 45 7.49 -5.56 6.98
C ILE A 45 8.91 -5.40 7.53
N LEU A 46 9.91 -5.78 6.73
CA LEU A 46 11.32 -5.59 7.06
C LEU A 46 11.85 -4.34 6.36
N VAL A 47 12.37 -3.40 7.13
CA VAL A 47 12.94 -2.14 6.61
C VAL A 47 14.43 -2.13 6.93
N ASP A 48 15.25 -2.23 5.89
CA ASP A 48 16.70 -2.34 6.06
C ASP A 48 17.34 -1.02 6.50
N GLY A 49 18.36 -1.11 7.34
CA GLY A 49 19.12 0.05 7.82
C GLY A 49 18.30 1.09 8.61
N CYS A 50 17.08 0.76 9.05
CA CYS A 50 16.25 1.66 9.84
C CYS A 50 16.70 1.64 11.31
N ARG A 51 17.50 2.64 11.70
CA ARG A 51 17.94 2.79 13.09
C ARG A 51 16.76 3.24 13.97
N TRP A 52 16.80 2.86 15.25
CA TRP A 52 15.72 3.07 16.21
C TRP A 52 15.26 4.53 16.37
N ASP A 53 16.13 5.50 16.10
CA ASP A 53 15.86 6.94 16.21
C ASP A 53 15.29 7.56 14.94
N TYR A 54 15.40 6.91 13.78
CA TYR A 54 14.94 7.47 12.51
C TYR A 54 13.43 7.78 12.46
N PRO A 55 12.53 6.93 13.01
CA PRO A 55 11.10 7.23 13.02
C PRO A 55 10.71 8.47 13.84
N ASP A 56 11.56 8.87 14.79
CA ASP A 56 11.33 10.02 15.67
C ASP A 56 11.94 11.32 15.11
N GLN A 57 12.77 11.23 14.06
CA GLN A 57 13.33 12.41 13.42
C GLN A 57 12.27 13.08 12.55
N ASP A 58 11.75 14.22 13.00
CA ASP A 58 10.74 15.02 12.29
C ASP A 58 11.16 15.37 10.85
N SER A 59 12.46 15.51 10.60
CA SER A 59 13.02 15.78 9.27
C SER A 59 12.79 14.65 8.26
N ALA A 60 12.59 13.41 8.72
CA ALA A 60 12.36 12.27 7.84
C ALA A 60 10.92 12.20 7.33
N GLY A 61 9.98 12.92 7.95
CA GLY A 61 8.60 13.01 7.49
C GLY A 61 7.96 11.63 7.30
N LEU A 62 8.04 10.75 8.31
CA LEU A 62 7.55 9.37 8.27
C LEU A 62 6.17 9.22 8.95
N PRO A 63 5.07 9.79 8.40
CA PRO A 63 3.76 9.80 9.04
C PRO A 63 3.17 8.39 9.23
N GLY A 64 3.56 7.43 8.40
CA GLY A 64 3.14 6.03 8.52
C GLY A 64 3.66 5.40 9.80
N PHE A 65 4.96 5.52 10.08
CA PHE A 65 5.57 5.00 11.31
C PHE A 65 5.02 5.66 12.56
N ARG A 66 4.78 6.98 12.51
CA ARG A 66 4.13 7.70 13.61
C ARG A 66 2.72 7.15 13.90
N LYS A 67 1.89 6.98 12.87
CA LYS A 67 0.55 6.37 13.02
C LYS A 67 0.62 4.96 13.58
N LEU A 68 1.59 4.14 13.16
CA LEU A 68 1.78 2.79 13.70
C LEU A 68 2.17 2.80 15.18
N ALA A 69 3.00 3.75 15.61
CA ALA A 69 3.36 3.90 17.02
C ALA A 69 2.19 4.43 17.87
N GLU A 70 1.42 5.39 17.37
CA GLU A 70 0.24 5.96 18.06
C GLU A 70 -0.91 4.95 18.23
N ASN A 71 -1.13 4.08 17.23
CA ASN A 71 -2.26 3.13 17.21
C ASN A 71 -1.85 1.69 17.53
N GLY A 72 -0.60 1.46 17.94
CA GLY A 72 -0.03 0.13 18.12
C GLY A 72 0.91 0.07 19.33
N VAL A 73 1.82 -0.91 19.30
CA VAL A 73 2.84 -1.11 20.34
C VAL A 73 4.21 -0.95 19.71
N ARG A 74 5.05 -0.12 20.33
CA ARG A 74 6.43 0.14 19.88
C ARG A 74 7.42 -0.23 20.99
N ALA A 75 8.46 -0.97 20.63
CA ALA A 75 9.65 -1.17 21.48
C ALA A 75 10.63 0.02 21.32
N PRO A 76 11.42 0.39 22.35
CA PRO A 76 12.39 1.49 22.25
C PRO A 76 13.45 1.28 21.15
N TYR A 77 13.96 0.05 21.02
CA TYR A 77 14.89 -0.37 19.97
C TYR A 77 14.89 -1.90 19.87
N VAL A 78 15.50 -2.42 18.80
CA VAL A 78 15.79 -3.85 18.60
C VAL A 78 17.30 -4.01 18.50
N THR A 79 17.87 -4.92 19.29
CA THR A 79 19.30 -5.24 19.24
C THR A 79 19.56 -6.20 18.07
N PRO A 80 20.35 -5.84 17.06
CA PRO A 80 20.70 -6.74 15.98
C PRO A 80 21.67 -7.82 16.45
N ILE A 81 21.70 -8.95 15.75
CA ILE A 81 22.77 -9.93 15.92
C ILE A 81 24.09 -9.43 15.34
N PHE A 82 25.20 -9.98 15.83
CA PHE A 82 26.54 -9.71 15.28
C PHE A 82 26.92 -10.76 14.22
N PRO A 83 27.46 -10.35 13.06
CA PRO A 83 27.61 -8.97 12.59
C PRO A 83 26.25 -8.35 12.21
N SER A 84 26.12 -7.03 12.35
CA SER A 84 24.89 -6.27 12.06
C SER A 84 24.64 -6.12 10.54
N ASN A 85 24.51 -7.24 9.85
CA ASN A 85 24.24 -7.34 8.42
C ASN A 85 22.79 -7.77 8.17
N SER A 86 22.21 -7.37 7.04
CA SER A 86 20.78 -7.52 6.73
C SER A 86 20.35 -8.99 6.69
N TYR A 87 21.06 -9.82 5.92
CA TYR A 87 20.66 -11.22 5.71
C TYR A 87 20.70 -12.06 7.01
N PRO A 88 21.78 -12.04 7.81
CA PRO A 88 21.79 -12.71 9.11
C PRO A 88 20.65 -12.24 10.03
N ASN A 89 20.42 -10.92 10.14
CA ASN A 89 19.38 -10.39 11.01
C ASN A 89 17.97 -10.80 10.58
N TRP A 90 17.66 -10.77 9.28
CA TRP A 90 16.37 -11.23 8.78
C TRP A 90 16.16 -12.72 9.05
N TYR A 91 17.20 -13.54 8.88
CA TYR A 91 17.12 -14.97 9.18
C TYR A 91 16.84 -15.23 10.67
N THR A 92 17.51 -14.51 11.58
CA THR A 92 17.26 -14.64 13.02
C THR A 92 15.86 -14.18 13.42
N ILE A 93 15.33 -13.11 12.83
CA ILE A 93 13.94 -12.67 13.11
C ILE A 93 12.92 -13.75 12.70
N MET A 94 13.16 -14.41 11.57
CA MET A 94 12.25 -15.44 11.06
C MET A 94 12.34 -16.76 11.81
N THR A 95 13.51 -17.10 12.36
CA THR A 95 13.78 -18.43 12.93
C THR A 95 14.02 -18.45 14.45
N GLY A 96 14.31 -17.30 15.06
CA GLY A 96 14.71 -17.19 16.46
C GLY A 96 16.09 -17.76 16.76
N LYS A 97 16.96 -17.95 15.75
CA LYS A 97 18.30 -18.54 15.87
C LYS A 97 19.42 -17.58 15.49
#